data_AF-A0A3N5LVZ8-F1
#
_entry.id   AF-A0A3N5LVZ8-F1
#
_cell.length_a   1.000
_cell.length_b   1.000
_cell.length_c   1.000
_cell.angle_alpha   90.00
_cell.angle_beta   90.00
_cell.angle_gamma   90.00
#
_symmetry.space_group_name_H-M   'P 1'
#
loop_
_entity.id
_entity.type
_entity.pdbx_description
1 polymer ?
#
loop_
_entity_poly.entity_id
_entity_poly.type
_entity_poly.pdbx_seq_one_letter_code
_entity_poly.pdbx_strand_id
1 'polypeptide(L)'
;MIHIAGKAARILYAMILLAFMSACSRILTFSPERAAVQEVLSNTDGQVDPSSVQVLQKLEMDESVLVLVSYHKNNPEHRQISECLMLYETLKRGAGWQTGSGGGGCGPVADHPEVIGASSGQNRNDEQAFSHADGLVYKEEVRSIRVTWEDGEEQTVDVVNGSYLTFRDGLHTVEQIDALDADGNVIYTHESPEPAPGKEAP
;
A
#
# COMPACT_ATOMS: atom_id res chain seq x y z
N MET A 1 1.26 -9.43 62.67
CA MET A 1 1.37 -8.24 61.81
C MET A 1 2.41 -8.38 60.67
N ILE A 2 2.69 -9.60 60.18
CA ILE A 2 3.73 -9.83 59.15
C ILE A 2 3.15 -10.37 57.81
N HIS A 3 1.86 -10.70 57.76
CA HIS A 3 1.23 -11.30 56.56
C HIS A 3 0.64 -10.31 55.54
N ILE A 4 0.68 -9.00 55.79
CA ILE A 4 0.05 -8.01 54.89
C ILE A 4 1.05 -7.49 53.82
N ALA A 5 2.35 -7.45 54.14
CA ALA A 5 3.38 -6.91 53.24
C ALA A 5 3.59 -7.75 51.96
N GLY A 6 3.38 -9.07 52.01
CA GLY A 6 3.59 -9.96 50.85
C GLY A 6 2.52 -9.86 49.76
N LYS A 7 1.31 -9.38 50.09
CA LYS A 7 0.22 -9.25 49.10
C LYS A 7 0.37 -8.00 48.25
N ALA A 8 0.81 -6.88 48.82
CA ALA A 8 1.03 -5.63 48.10
C ALA A 8 2.15 -5.74 47.05
N ALA A 9 3.25 -6.43 47.38
CA ALA A 9 4.36 -6.65 46.44
C ALA A 9 3.95 -7.49 45.22
N ARG A 10 3.10 -8.53 45.41
CA ARG A 10 2.60 -9.36 44.30
C ARG A 10 1.68 -8.60 43.35
N ILE A 11 0.84 -7.70 43.89
CA ILE A 11 -0.05 -6.85 43.09
C ILE A 11 0.75 -5.84 42.26
N LEU A 12 1.80 -5.25 42.84
CA LEU A 12 2.67 -4.30 42.13
C LEU A 12 3.44 -4.98 40.98
N TYR A 13 3.99 -6.17 41.19
CA TYR A 13 4.65 -6.94 40.13
C TYR A 13 3.70 -7.33 39.00
N ALA A 14 2.47 -7.74 39.32
CA ALA A 14 1.46 -8.06 38.33
C ALA A 14 1.08 -6.83 37.48
N MET A 15 0.91 -5.65 38.10
CA MET A 15 0.61 -4.42 37.36
C MET A 15 1.78 -3.96 36.47
N ILE A 16 3.03 -4.09 36.93
CA ILE A 16 4.21 -3.78 36.11
C ILE A 16 4.32 -4.74 34.92
N LEU A 17 4.10 -6.05 35.13
CA LEU A 17 4.09 -7.03 34.03
C LEU A 17 2.95 -6.77 33.04
N LEU A 18 1.76 -6.42 33.50
CA LEU A 18 0.62 -6.03 32.63
C LEU A 18 0.90 -4.75 31.84
N ALA A 19 1.56 -3.76 32.45
CA ALA A 19 1.97 -2.53 31.76
C ALA A 19 3.10 -2.77 30.73
N PHE A 20 4.05 -3.66 31.02
CA PHE A 20 5.08 -4.07 30.06
C PHE A 20 4.51 -4.88 28.89
N MET A 21 3.52 -5.73 29.15
CA MET A 21 2.84 -6.51 28.10
C MET A 21 1.95 -5.63 27.22
N SER A 22 1.32 -4.58 27.76
CA SER A 22 0.53 -3.65 26.94
C SER A 22 1.42 -2.76 26.06
N ALA A 23 2.59 -2.35 26.55
CA ALA A 23 3.54 -1.52 25.81
C ALA A 23 4.24 -2.25 24.65
N CYS A 24 4.47 -3.57 24.76
CA CYS A 24 5.16 -4.33 23.69
C CYS A 24 4.34 -4.48 22.40
N SER A 25 3.02 -4.38 22.46
CA SER A 25 2.15 -4.61 21.29
C SER A 25 2.25 -3.53 20.20
N ARG A 26 2.83 -2.37 20.54
CA ARG A 26 3.02 -1.23 19.61
C ARG A 26 4.44 -1.09 19.07
N ILE A 27 5.41 -1.81 19.61
CA ILE A 27 6.85 -1.52 19.38
C ILE A 27 7.46 -2.47 18.33
N LEU A 28 6.78 -3.56 17.95
CA LEU A 28 7.31 -4.52 16.99
C LEU A 28 6.29 -4.79 15.88
N THR A 29 6.43 -4.08 14.77
CA THR A 29 5.87 -4.42 13.46
C THR A 29 6.68 -5.59 12.90
N PHE A 30 6.19 -6.81 13.13
CA PHE A 30 6.91 -8.03 12.77
C PHE A 30 6.88 -8.37 11.27
N SER A 31 6.08 -7.64 10.48
CA SER A 31 5.94 -7.88 9.04
C SER A 31 5.81 -6.55 8.29
N PRO A 32 6.20 -6.51 7.00
CA PRO A 32 6.06 -5.32 6.16
C PRO A 32 4.61 -4.85 6.08
N GLU A 33 3.67 -5.79 5.93
CA GLU A 33 2.23 -5.50 5.85
C GLU A 33 1.71 -4.82 7.12
N ARG A 34 2.18 -5.28 8.30
CA ARG A 34 1.79 -4.67 9.57
C ARG A 34 2.34 -3.26 9.73
N ALA A 35 3.53 -2.96 9.19
CA ALA A 35 4.07 -1.61 9.18
C ALA A 35 3.18 -0.68 8.32
N ALA A 36 2.82 -1.09 7.10
CA ALA A 36 1.94 -0.33 6.23
C ALA A 36 0.55 -0.10 6.83
N VAL A 37 -0.07 -1.14 7.42
CA VAL A 37 -1.36 -1.00 8.12
C VAL A 37 -1.26 -0.05 9.31
N GLN A 38 -0.17 -0.12 10.08
CA GLN A 38 0.03 0.76 11.23
C GLN A 38 0.19 2.23 10.81
N GLU A 39 0.86 2.49 9.69
CA GLU A 39 0.97 3.82 9.08
C GLU A 39 -0.42 4.38 8.75
N VAL A 40 -1.22 3.62 7.98
CA VAL A 40 -2.61 3.98 7.63
C VAL A 40 -3.45 4.29 8.87
N LEU A 41 -3.39 3.44 9.91
CA LEU A 41 -4.16 3.63 11.13
C LEU A 41 -3.64 4.76 12.03
N SER A 42 -2.39 5.18 11.85
CA SER A 42 -1.78 6.28 12.60
C SER A 42 -1.95 7.64 11.92
N ASN A 43 -2.27 7.65 10.62
CA ASN A 43 -2.47 8.86 9.86
C ASN A 43 -3.73 9.60 10.38
N THR A 44 -3.54 10.85 10.79
CA THR A 44 -4.57 11.69 11.41
C THR A 44 -5.40 12.47 10.39
N ASP A 45 -5.04 12.44 9.11
CA ASP A 45 -5.76 13.13 8.06
C ASP A 45 -7.06 12.37 7.76
N GLY A 46 -8.10 12.68 8.52
CA GLY A 46 -9.44 12.09 8.43
C GLY A 46 -9.64 10.85 9.29
N GLN A 47 -10.87 10.34 9.27
CA GLN A 47 -11.24 9.17 10.07
C GLN A 47 -11.19 7.93 9.19
N VAL A 48 -10.09 7.17 9.28
CA VAL A 48 -9.99 5.84 8.68
C VAL A 48 -10.94 4.89 9.40
N ASP A 49 -11.69 4.08 8.66
CA ASP A 49 -12.42 2.94 9.23
C ASP A 49 -11.44 1.76 9.39
N PRO A 50 -11.04 1.39 10.62
CA PRO A 50 -10.03 0.34 10.81
C PRO A 50 -10.45 -1.03 10.27
N SER A 51 -11.76 -1.28 10.17
CA SER A 51 -12.30 -2.55 9.66
C SER A 51 -12.24 -2.66 8.14
N SER A 52 -12.05 -1.53 7.45
CA SER A 52 -11.94 -1.47 5.98
C SER A 52 -10.52 -1.68 5.47
N VAL A 53 -9.51 -1.62 6.35
CA VAL A 53 -8.09 -1.70 5.94
C VAL A 53 -7.75 -3.10 5.46
N GLN A 54 -7.31 -3.20 4.21
CA GLN A 54 -6.97 -4.45 3.53
C GLN A 54 -5.62 -4.35 2.86
N VAL A 55 -4.76 -5.33 3.09
CA VAL A 55 -3.53 -5.51 2.34
C VAL A 55 -3.88 -6.32 1.11
N LEU A 56 -3.77 -5.71 -0.07
CA LEU A 56 -4.20 -6.33 -1.32
C LEU A 56 -3.10 -7.19 -1.91
N GLN A 57 -1.90 -6.63 -1.99
CA GLN A 57 -0.74 -7.28 -2.60
C GLN A 57 0.55 -6.79 -1.94
N LYS A 58 1.62 -7.59 -2.09
CA LYS A 58 2.97 -7.17 -1.77
C LYS A 58 3.95 -7.65 -2.81
N LEU A 59 5.07 -6.96 -2.91
CA LEU A 59 6.15 -7.31 -3.80
C LEU A 59 7.48 -7.14 -3.07
N GLU A 60 8.26 -8.21 -2.99
CA GLU A 60 9.57 -8.23 -2.34
C GLU A 60 10.61 -7.67 -3.32
N MET A 61 11.38 -6.68 -2.86
CA MET A 61 12.55 -6.13 -3.55
C MET A 61 13.83 -6.56 -2.79
N ASP A 62 15.00 -6.12 -3.25
CA ASP A 62 16.27 -6.53 -2.64
C ASP A 62 16.37 -6.13 -1.15
N GLU A 63 16.11 -4.86 -0.84
CA GLU A 63 16.22 -4.32 0.53
C GLU A 63 14.88 -3.84 1.14
N SER A 64 13.80 -3.88 0.36
CA SER A 64 12.50 -3.36 0.74
C SER A 64 11.36 -4.26 0.30
N VAL A 65 10.15 -3.97 0.78
CA VAL A 65 8.92 -4.64 0.34
C VAL A 65 7.88 -3.57 0.04
N LEU A 66 7.33 -3.60 -1.16
CA LEU A 66 6.19 -2.78 -1.52
C LEU A 66 4.90 -3.45 -1.01
N VAL A 67 4.04 -2.67 -0.35
CA VAL A 67 2.77 -3.15 0.19
C VAL A 67 1.65 -2.24 -0.29
N LEU A 68 0.74 -2.82 -1.07
CA LEU A 68 -0.45 -2.14 -1.57
C LEU A 68 -1.61 -2.34 -0.58
N VAL A 69 -2.17 -1.23 -0.09
CA VAL A 69 -3.22 -1.21 0.93
C VAL A 69 -4.41 -0.42 0.42
N SER A 70 -5.61 -1.00 0.53
CA SER A 70 -6.88 -0.27 0.36
C SER A 70 -7.56 -0.05 1.70
N TYR A 71 -8.25 1.08 1.85
CA TYR A 71 -9.08 1.38 3.02
C TYR A 71 -10.10 2.46 2.70
N HIS A 72 -11.13 2.53 3.53
CA HIS A 72 -12.11 3.62 3.51
C HIS A 72 -11.71 4.74 4.45
N LYS A 73 -11.79 5.96 3.92
CA LYS A 73 -11.64 7.20 4.67
C LYS A 73 -12.96 7.94 4.70
N ASN A 74 -13.43 8.24 5.91
CA ASN A 74 -14.62 9.07 6.10
C ASN A 74 -14.21 10.55 6.11
N ASN A 75 -14.79 11.33 5.21
CA ASN A 75 -14.73 12.79 5.26
C ASN A 75 -15.98 13.32 5.98
N PRO A 76 -15.89 13.71 7.26
CA PRO A 76 -17.04 14.16 8.03
C PRO A 76 -17.62 15.49 7.51
N GLU A 77 -16.80 16.33 6.86
CA GLU A 77 -17.23 17.63 6.33
C GLU A 77 -18.14 17.47 5.12
N HIS A 78 -17.89 16.46 4.29
CA HIS A 78 -18.66 16.21 3.07
C HIS A 78 -19.63 15.03 3.19
N ARG A 79 -19.67 14.36 4.35
CA ARG A 79 -20.45 13.12 4.58
C ARG A 79 -20.22 12.07 3.48
N GLN A 80 -18.98 12.00 3.01
CA GLN A 80 -18.58 11.15 1.90
C GLN A 80 -17.56 10.14 2.38
N ILE A 81 -17.76 8.89 1.99
CA ILE A 81 -16.77 7.83 2.13
C ILE A 81 -15.95 7.80 0.84
N SER A 82 -14.64 7.79 1.01
CA SER A 82 -13.68 7.62 -0.07
C SER A 82 -12.97 6.28 0.07
N GLU A 83 -12.75 5.59 -1.04
CA GLU A 83 -11.81 4.47 -1.12
C GLU A 83 -10.42 5.04 -1.41
N CYS A 84 -9.45 4.67 -0.59
CA CYS A 84 -8.06 5.04 -0.75
C CYS A 84 -7.26 3.82 -1.16
N LEU A 85 -6.39 3.98 -2.16
CA LEU A 85 -5.39 3.00 -2.53
C LEU A 85 -4.01 3.61 -2.30
N MET A 86 -3.22 2.99 -1.44
CA MET A 86 -1.91 3.47 -1.03
C MET A 86 -0.86 2.38 -1.20
N LEU A 87 0.25 2.71 -1.86
CA LEU A 87 1.44 1.90 -1.93
C LEU A 87 2.46 2.40 -0.91
N TYR A 88 2.93 1.51 -0.04
CA TYR A 88 3.98 1.80 0.92
C TYR A 88 5.21 0.97 0.61
N GLU A 89 6.37 1.61 0.55
CA GLU A 89 7.64 0.94 0.68
C GLU A 89 7.88 0.66 2.16
N THR A 90 8.26 -0.57 2.48
CA THR A 90 8.58 -0.97 3.85
C THR A 90 9.99 -1.54 3.92
N LEU A 91 10.73 -1.08 4.91
CA LEU A 91 12.15 -1.35 5.08
C LEU A 91 12.38 -2.07 6.41
N LYS A 92 13.26 -3.06 6.40
CA LYS A 92 13.67 -3.73 7.63
C LYS A 92 14.69 -2.87 8.38
N ARG A 93 14.31 -2.36 9.56
CA ARG A 93 15.18 -1.52 10.39
C ARG A 93 15.34 -2.11 11.79
N GLY A 94 16.55 -2.59 12.07
CA GLY A 94 16.84 -3.29 13.32
C GLY A 94 16.01 -4.58 13.45
N ALA A 95 15.17 -4.65 14.49
CA ALA A 95 14.35 -5.83 14.79
C ALA A 95 12.93 -5.79 14.19
N GLY A 96 12.55 -4.75 13.45
CA GLY A 96 11.20 -4.58 12.92
C GLY A 96 11.15 -3.97 11.53
N TRP A 97 9.92 -3.80 11.03
CA TRP A 97 9.63 -3.18 9.73
C TRP A 97 9.12 -1.76 9.91
N GLN A 98 9.56 -0.82 9.08
CA GLN A 98 9.09 0.57 9.10
C GLN A 98 8.66 0.97 7.69
N THR A 99 7.64 1.82 7.60
CA THR A 99 7.28 2.52 6.36
C THR A 99 8.38 3.52 6.01
N GLY A 100 8.80 3.50 4.74
CA GLY A 100 9.72 4.45 4.14
C GLY A 100 8.94 5.48 3.35
N SER A 101 9.00 5.38 2.03
CA SER A 101 8.17 6.18 1.12
C SER A 101 6.76 5.60 0.99
N GLY A 102 5.80 6.44 0.60
CA GLY A 102 4.45 6.01 0.25
C GLY A 102 3.79 6.99 -0.69
N GLY A 103 2.90 6.47 -1.54
CA GLY A 103 2.15 7.24 -2.53
C GLY A 103 0.78 6.62 -2.75
N GLY A 104 -0.16 7.40 -3.24
CA GLY A 104 -1.50 6.90 -3.53
C GLY A 104 -2.53 8.01 -3.62
N GLY A 105 -3.79 7.60 -3.72
CA GLY A 105 -4.91 8.50 -3.92
C GLY A 105 -6.17 7.97 -3.27
N CYS A 106 -7.12 8.88 -3.03
CA CYS A 106 -8.45 8.54 -2.58
C CYS A 106 -9.48 9.04 -3.60
N GLY A 107 -10.42 8.17 -3.95
CA GLY A 107 -11.55 8.45 -4.83
C GLY A 107 -12.88 8.25 -4.11
N PRO A 108 -14.01 8.67 -4.69
CA PRO A 108 -15.32 8.29 -4.19
C PRO A 108 -15.49 6.76 -4.24
N VAL A 109 -16.15 6.17 -3.23
CA VAL A 109 -16.64 4.79 -3.33
C VAL A 109 -17.78 4.81 -4.37
N ALA A 110 -17.47 4.47 -5.61
CA ALA A 110 -18.41 4.51 -6.73
C ALA A 110 -18.53 3.13 -7.37
N ASP A 111 -19.62 2.92 -8.10
CA ASP A 111 -19.67 1.85 -9.08
C ASP A 111 -18.75 2.30 -10.22
N HIS A 112 -17.58 1.69 -10.34
CA HIS A 112 -16.54 2.09 -11.29
C HIS A 112 -16.95 1.60 -12.70
N PRO A 113 -17.36 2.49 -13.62
CA PRO A 113 -17.59 2.10 -15.01
C PRO A 113 -16.30 1.66 -15.70
N GLU A 114 -15.14 2.07 -15.17
CA GLU A 114 -13.82 1.71 -15.68
C GLU A 114 -13.52 0.21 -15.50
N VAL A 115 -12.62 -0.32 -16.34
CA VAL A 115 -12.17 -1.72 -16.24
C VAL A 115 -11.13 -1.87 -15.12
N ILE A 116 -10.23 -0.88 -15.01
CA ILE A 116 -9.20 -0.79 -13.99
C ILE A 116 -9.11 0.65 -13.46
N GLY A 117 -8.71 0.80 -12.20
CA GLY A 117 -8.11 2.02 -11.68
C GLY A 117 -6.60 1.93 -11.87
N ALA A 118 -5.96 2.99 -12.37
CA ALA A 118 -4.53 3.00 -12.64
C ALA A 118 -3.82 4.12 -11.87
N SER A 119 -2.70 3.74 -11.25
CA SER A 119 -1.77 4.62 -10.56
C SER A 119 -0.35 4.25 -10.97
N SER A 120 0.52 5.24 -11.00
CA SER A 120 1.95 5.03 -11.17
C SER A 120 2.74 6.09 -10.41
N GLY A 121 3.97 5.75 -10.07
CA GLY A 121 4.83 6.63 -9.30
C GLY A 121 6.29 6.23 -9.36
N GLN A 122 7.12 7.08 -8.78
CA GLN A 122 8.57 6.91 -8.75
C GLN A 122 9.06 7.12 -7.32
N ASN A 123 9.96 6.24 -6.89
CA ASN A 123 10.79 6.47 -5.73
C ASN A 123 12.19 6.88 -6.22
N ARG A 124 12.62 8.07 -5.79
CA ARG A 124 13.91 8.67 -6.17
C ARG A 124 14.96 8.56 -5.07
N ASN A 125 14.82 7.63 -4.13
CA ASN A 125 15.82 7.42 -3.09
C ASN A 125 17.16 7.04 -3.73
N ASP A 126 18.25 7.69 -3.30
CA ASP A 126 19.59 7.60 -3.93
C ASP A 126 20.18 6.17 -3.90
N GLU A 127 19.69 5.32 -3.00
CA GLU A 127 20.19 3.95 -2.80
C GLU A 127 19.47 2.91 -3.68
N GLN A 128 18.19 3.12 -4.02
CA GLN A 128 17.41 2.21 -4.88
C GLN A 128 16.25 2.96 -5.53
N ALA A 129 16.52 3.62 -6.65
CA ALA A 129 15.49 4.26 -7.46
C ALA A 129 14.64 3.20 -8.18
N PHE A 130 13.33 3.36 -8.15
CA PHE A 130 12.41 2.48 -8.87
C PHE A 130 11.15 3.23 -9.31
N SER A 131 10.50 2.71 -10.35
CA SER A 131 9.16 3.07 -10.76
C SER A 131 8.18 1.95 -10.41
N HIS A 132 6.93 2.31 -10.20
CA HIS A 132 5.86 1.35 -9.95
C HIS A 132 4.61 1.69 -10.72
N ALA A 133 3.81 0.65 -10.97
CA ALA A 133 2.46 0.75 -11.47
C ALA A 133 1.57 -0.16 -10.62
N ASP A 134 0.45 0.39 -10.17
CA ASP A 134 -0.47 -0.28 -9.26
C ASP A 134 -1.90 0.17 -9.53
N GLY A 135 -2.86 -0.63 -9.05
CA GLY A 135 -4.25 -0.28 -9.23
C GLY A 135 -5.24 -1.36 -8.84
N LEU A 136 -6.52 -0.98 -8.90
CA LEU A 136 -7.66 -1.87 -8.69
C LEU A 136 -8.18 -2.40 -10.03
N VAL A 137 -8.74 -3.59 -10.00
CA VAL A 137 -9.35 -4.26 -11.15
C VAL A 137 -10.83 -4.50 -10.84
N TYR A 138 -11.70 -3.87 -11.62
CA TYR A 138 -13.15 -3.84 -11.35
C TYR A 138 -13.95 -4.89 -12.14
N LYS A 139 -13.31 -5.57 -13.09
CA LYS A 139 -13.94 -6.54 -14.00
C LYS A 139 -13.31 -7.92 -13.82
N GLU A 140 -14.15 -8.92 -13.52
CA GLU A 140 -13.69 -10.28 -13.19
C GLU A 140 -13.07 -11.03 -14.38
N GLU A 141 -13.37 -10.60 -15.60
CA GLU A 141 -12.77 -11.13 -16.83
C GLU A 141 -11.28 -10.79 -16.98
N VAL A 142 -10.79 -9.73 -16.31
CA VAL A 142 -9.37 -9.36 -16.31
C VAL A 142 -8.60 -10.35 -15.43
N ARG A 143 -7.56 -10.97 -15.99
CA ARG A 143 -6.71 -11.95 -15.28
C ARG A 143 -5.29 -11.48 -15.04
N SER A 144 -4.77 -10.65 -15.94
CA SER A 144 -3.44 -10.08 -15.80
C SER A 144 -3.40 -8.66 -16.36
N ILE A 145 -2.41 -7.91 -15.92
CA ILE A 145 -2.13 -6.56 -16.35
C ILE A 145 -0.76 -6.55 -17.02
N ARG A 146 -0.67 -5.99 -18.22
CA ARG A 146 0.61 -5.73 -18.89
C ARG A 146 0.92 -4.25 -18.81
N VAL A 147 2.07 -3.91 -18.26
CA VAL A 147 2.59 -2.55 -18.16
C VAL A 147 3.71 -2.39 -19.17
N THR A 148 3.60 -1.40 -20.04
CA THR A 148 4.64 -0.97 -20.98
C THR A 148 5.29 0.29 -20.44
N TRP A 149 6.61 0.25 -20.30
CA TRP A 149 7.43 1.35 -19.81
C TRP A 149 7.96 2.20 -20.96
N GLU A 150 8.41 3.42 -20.66
CA GLU A 150 8.91 4.38 -21.67
C GLU A 150 10.11 3.88 -22.50
N ASP A 151 10.82 2.86 -22.04
CA ASP A 151 11.92 2.21 -22.77
C ASP A 151 11.45 1.07 -23.68
N GLY A 152 10.14 0.85 -23.76
CA GLY A 152 9.50 -0.20 -24.54
C GLY A 152 9.53 -1.58 -23.89
N GLU A 153 10.07 -1.73 -22.68
CA GLU A 153 9.97 -2.99 -21.96
C GLU A 153 8.55 -3.22 -21.41
N GLU A 154 8.15 -4.49 -21.36
CA GLU A 154 6.84 -4.91 -20.90
C GLU A 154 6.97 -5.81 -19.68
N GLN A 155 6.11 -5.61 -18.67
CA GLN A 155 5.95 -6.51 -17.54
C GLN A 155 4.48 -6.94 -17.43
N THR A 156 4.23 -8.25 -17.43
CA THR A 156 2.90 -8.81 -17.20
C THR A 156 2.82 -9.36 -15.77
N VAL A 157 1.80 -8.93 -15.03
CA VAL A 157 1.54 -9.37 -13.65
C VAL A 157 0.13 -9.89 -13.50
N ASP A 158 -0.03 -10.91 -12.67
CA ASP A 158 -1.35 -11.47 -12.35
C ASP A 158 -2.17 -10.49 -11.49
N VAL A 159 -3.49 -10.54 -11.68
CA VAL A 159 -4.43 -9.87 -10.77
C VAL A 159 -4.59 -10.69 -9.50
N VAL A 160 -4.24 -10.10 -8.36
CA VAL A 160 -4.32 -10.73 -7.04
C VAL A 160 -5.22 -9.88 -6.15
N ASN A 161 -6.23 -10.51 -5.54
CA ASN A 161 -7.22 -9.84 -4.67
C ASN A 161 -7.87 -8.60 -5.32
N GLY A 162 -8.15 -8.66 -6.63
CA GLY A 162 -8.77 -7.54 -7.36
C GLY A 162 -7.82 -6.34 -7.56
N SER A 163 -6.51 -6.55 -7.47
CA SER A 163 -5.49 -5.52 -7.68
C SER A 163 -4.33 -6.04 -8.51
N TYR A 164 -3.49 -5.12 -8.96
CA TYR A 164 -2.19 -5.43 -9.55
C TYR A 164 -1.12 -4.54 -8.95
N LEU A 165 0.10 -5.03 -8.96
CA LEU A 165 1.29 -4.30 -8.52
C LEU A 165 2.50 -4.81 -9.30
N THR A 166 3.22 -3.91 -9.93
CA THR A 166 4.54 -4.17 -10.52
C THR A 166 5.49 -3.03 -10.20
N PHE A 167 6.79 -3.32 -10.32
CA PHE A 167 7.85 -2.34 -10.20
C PHE A 167 8.92 -2.59 -11.25
N ARG A 168 9.69 -1.54 -11.53
CA ARG A 168 10.84 -1.55 -12.44
C ARG A 168 11.99 -0.81 -11.77
N ASP A 169 13.18 -1.43 -11.77
CA ASP A 169 14.39 -0.78 -11.30
C ASP A 169 14.72 0.44 -12.15
N GLY A 170 15.15 1.54 -11.53
CA GLY A 170 15.40 2.80 -12.20
C GLY A 170 14.18 3.72 -12.29
N LEU A 171 14.36 4.89 -12.89
CA LEU A 171 13.29 5.89 -13.05
C LEU A 171 12.75 5.80 -14.47
N HIS A 172 11.56 5.21 -14.59
CA HIS A 172 10.83 5.03 -15.83
C HIS A 172 9.42 5.60 -15.72
N THR A 173 8.90 6.13 -16.81
CA THR A 173 7.47 6.49 -16.93
C THR A 173 6.69 5.28 -17.43
N VAL A 174 5.47 5.11 -16.94
CA VAL A 174 4.52 4.15 -17.53
C VAL A 174 3.97 4.77 -18.81
N GLU A 175 4.12 4.09 -19.93
CA GLU A 175 3.57 4.50 -21.21
C GLU A 175 2.13 4.00 -21.36
N GLN A 176 1.91 2.72 -21.06
CA GLN A 176 0.64 2.04 -21.29
C GLN A 176 0.39 0.94 -20.26
N ILE A 177 -0.89 0.74 -19.92
CA ILE A 177 -1.36 -0.38 -19.09
C ILE A 177 -2.50 -1.08 -19.82
N ASP A 178 -2.28 -2.34 -20.20
CA ASP A 178 -3.28 -3.21 -20.81
C ASP A 178 -3.88 -4.18 -19.78
N ALA A 179 -5.20 -4.26 -19.75
CA ALA A 179 -5.91 -5.31 -19.04
C ALA A 179 -6.16 -6.50 -19.97
N LEU A 180 -5.73 -7.68 -19.55
CA LEU A 180 -5.77 -8.89 -20.35
C LEU A 180 -6.78 -9.90 -19.78
N ASP A 181 -7.48 -10.61 -20.67
CA ASP A 181 -8.31 -11.76 -20.31
C ASP A 181 -7.49 -13.03 -20.04
N ALA A 182 -8.17 -14.15 -19.80
CA ALA A 182 -7.53 -15.45 -19.54
C ALA A 182 -6.75 -16.03 -20.73
N ASP A 183 -7.08 -15.60 -21.95
CA ASP A 183 -6.45 -16.05 -23.19
C ASP A 183 -5.30 -15.09 -23.62
N GLY A 184 -5.06 -14.03 -22.84
CA GLY A 184 -4.04 -13.02 -23.10
C GLY A 184 -4.48 -11.94 -24.10
N ASN A 185 -5.77 -11.83 -24.41
CA ASN A 185 -6.27 -10.75 -25.27
C ASN A 185 -6.43 -9.46 -24.46
N VAL A 186 -6.08 -8.33 -25.09
CA VAL A 186 -6.32 -7.00 -24.53
C VAL A 186 -7.82 -6.70 -24.58
N ILE A 187 -8.42 -6.48 -23.40
CA ILE A 187 -9.84 -6.08 -23.27
C ILE A 187 -10.00 -4.62 -22.86
N TYR A 188 -8.94 -3.98 -22.38
CA TYR A 188 -8.89 -2.55 -22.08
C TYR A 188 -7.46 -2.04 -22.11
N THR A 189 -7.29 -0.78 -22.51
CA THR A 189 -5.99 -0.09 -22.51
C THR A 189 -6.15 1.26 -21.82
N HIS A 190 -5.25 1.54 -20.89
CA HIS A 190 -5.06 2.83 -20.25
C HIS A 190 -3.74 3.43 -20.73
N GLU A 191 -3.81 4.57 -21.41
CA GLU A 191 -2.64 5.32 -21.86
C GLU A 191 -2.32 6.41 -20.84
N SER A 192 -1.04 6.58 -20.50
CA SER A 192 -0.64 7.73 -19.70
C SER A 192 -0.89 9.01 -20.52
N PRO A 193 -1.51 10.05 -19.94
CA PRO A 193 -1.73 11.29 -20.66
C PRO A 193 -0.39 11.86 -21.15
N GLU A 194 -0.34 12.23 -22.44
CA GLU A 194 0.84 12.84 -23.05
C GLU A 194 1.29 14.05 -22.20
N PRO A 195 2.59 14.18 -21.87
CA PRO A 195 3.05 15.31 -21.08
C PRO A 195 2.66 16.62 -21.76
N ALA A 196 2.16 17.59 -20.97
CA ALA A 196 1.74 18.86 -21.51
C ALA A 196 2.89 19.50 -22.34
N PRO A 197 2.61 20.06 -23.54
CA PRO A 197 3.64 20.62 -24.40
C PRO A 197 4.51 21.65 -23.66
N GLY A 198 5.82 21.43 -23.63
CA GLY A 198 6.79 22.34 -23.00
C GLY A 198 7.16 22.04 -21.54
N LYS A 199 6.69 20.92 -20.97
CA LYS A 199 7.31 20.30 -19.80
C LYS A 199 8.03 19.04 -20.26
N GLU A 200 9.29 19.18 -20.67
CA GLU A 200 10.18 18.03 -20.78
C GLU A 200 10.25 17.38 -19.40
N ALA A 201 10.06 16.05 -19.35
CA ALA A 201 10.30 15.29 -18.14
C ALA A 201 11.77 15.53 -17.71
N PRO A 202 12.03 15.86 -16.43
CA PRO A 202 13.37 16.16 -15.95
C PRO A 202 14.30 14.96 -16.00
#